data_AF-A0A7W0NK52-F1
#
_entry.id   AF-A0A7W0NK52-F1
#
_cell.length_a   1.000
_cell.length_b   1.000
_cell.length_c   1.000
_cell.angle_alpha   90.00
_cell.angle_beta   90.00
_cell.angle_gamma   90.00
#
_symmetry.space_group_name_H-M   'P 1'
#
loop_
_entity.id
_entity.type
_entity.pdbx_description
1 polymer ?
#
loop_
_entity_poly.entity_id
_entity_poly.type
_entity_poly.pdbx_seq_one_letter_code
_entity_poly.pdbx_strand_id
1 'polypeptide(L)'
;GSSAAVIALGLIAACRVTGRKADPEQLLALGLPLEGHPDNLAACLAGGVCLTWADGNGRGRIARIADRVPAAAIAVVPEGEVGTAAARAALPPTVTHEDAAFTSGRAALLGAALAAGDAELFAASLDDRLHEPYRAAGAPHLTELRERSPVGALGVTISGSGPTVIVWARPNEAAACAAELRARVTDAEVLPLAVAVSGAAVRETREETSRGGTT
;
A
#
# COMPACT_ATOMS: atom_id res chain seq x y z
N GLY A 1 -2.75 5.89 1.25
CA GLY A 1 -2.32 6.61 2.46
C GLY A 1 -1.75 7.99 2.19
N SER A 2 -2.53 8.93 1.63
CA SER A 2 -2.07 10.33 1.49
C SER A 2 -1.91 11.01 2.86
N SER A 3 -2.90 10.85 3.76
CA SER A 3 -2.87 11.34 5.15
C SER A 3 -1.65 10.81 5.92
N ALA A 4 -1.46 9.48 5.95
CA ALA A 4 -0.28 8.86 6.54
C ALA A 4 1.05 9.43 6.02
N ALA A 5 1.18 9.70 4.70
CA ALA A 5 2.39 10.26 4.14
C ALA A 5 2.67 11.68 4.65
N VAL A 6 1.64 12.53 4.77
CA VAL A 6 1.74 13.89 5.33
C VAL A 6 2.11 13.85 6.81
N ILE A 7 1.50 12.95 7.59
CA ILE A 7 1.80 12.77 9.01
C ILE A 7 3.25 12.29 9.20
N ALA A 8 3.67 11.27 8.44
CA ALA A 8 5.05 10.78 8.46
C ALA A 8 6.04 11.90 8.13
N LEU A 9 5.77 12.70 7.11
CA LEU A 9 6.60 13.84 6.73
C LEU A 9 6.74 14.85 7.88
N GLY A 10 5.62 15.24 8.51
CA GLY A 10 5.63 16.18 9.64
C GLY A 10 6.44 15.67 10.83
N LEU A 11 6.30 14.39 11.16
CA LEU A 11 7.04 13.73 12.23
C LEU A 11 8.55 13.67 11.95
N ILE A 12 8.93 13.30 10.73
CA ILE A 12 10.34 13.27 10.29
C ILE A 12 10.94 14.67 10.29
N ALA A 13 10.20 15.69 9.84
CA ALA A 13 10.62 17.08 9.90
C ALA A 13 10.86 17.55 11.35
N ALA A 14 9.96 17.18 12.28
CA ALA A 14 10.12 17.49 13.70
C ALA A 14 11.38 16.83 14.30
N CYS A 15 11.65 15.56 13.97
CA CYS A 15 12.91 14.90 14.35
C CYS A 15 14.14 15.65 13.83
N ARG A 16 14.10 16.13 12.58
CA ARG A 16 15.20 16.89 11.99
C ARG A 16 15.46 18.21 12.71
N VAL A 17 14.41 18.97 13.01
CA VAL A 17 14.50 20.27 13.69
C VAL A 17 14.98 20.10 15.13
N THR A 18 14.54 19.05 15.82
CA THR A 18 14.89 18.79 17.24
C THR A 18 16.19 18.01 17.42
N GLY A 19 16.82 17.54 16.34
CA GLY A 19 18.00 16.68 16.39
C GLY A 19 17.72 15.27 16.95
N ARG A 20 16.45 14.88 17.09
CA ARG A 20 16.07 13.54 17.58
C ARG A 20 16.20 12.51 16.45
N LYS A 21 16.64 11.31 16.79
CA LYS A 21 16.62 10.17 15.86
C LYS A 21 15.18 9.87 15.44
N ALA A 22 14.96 9.69 14.15
CA ALA A 22 13.70 9.20 13.60
C ALA A 22 13.61 7.68 13.80
N ASP A 23 12.98 7.26 14.90
CA ASP A 23 12.70 5.86 15.19
C ASP A 23 11.26 5.50 14.75
N PRO A 24 11.07 4.56 13.80
CA PRO A 24 9.74 4.29 13.25
C PRO A 24 8.67 3.88 14.28
N GLU A 25 9.01 3.10 15.32
CA GLU A 25 8.02 2.69 16.33
C GLU A 25 7.63 3.87 17.23
N GLN A 26 8.61 4.70 17.64
CA GLN A 26 8.31 5.93 18.40
C GLN A 26 7.47 6.91 17.57
N LEU A 27 7.77 7.06 16.29
CA LEU A 27 7.02 7.94 15.40
C LEU A 27 5.61 7.39 15.11
N LEU A 28 5.45 6.07 14.99
CA LEU A 28 4.13 5.46 14.87
C LEU A 28 3.26 5.77 16.09
N ALA A 29 3.80 5.60 17.30
CA ALA A 29 3.08 5.91 18.53
C ALA A 29 2.62 7.38 18.59
N LEU A 30 3.41 8.31 18.07
CA LEU A 30 3.07 9.73 17.98
C LEU A 30 2.04 10.04 16.90
N GLY A 31 2.09 9.35 15.75
CA GLY A 31 1.19 9.60 14.62
C GLY A 31 -0.13 8.84 14.66
N LEU A 32 -0.21 7.75 15.44
CA LEU A 32 -1.42 6.93 15.57
C LEU A 32 -2.67 7.73 15.99
N PRO A 33 -2.60 8.64 16.98
CA PRO A 33 -3.75 9.49 17.32
C PRO A 33 -4.21 10.42 16.19
N LEU A 34 -3.36 10.67 15.19
CA LEU A 34 -3.67 11.54 14.05
C LEU A 34 -4.25 10.76 12.86
N GLU A 35 -3.70 9.57 12.56
CA GLU A 35 -4.11 8.76 11.40
C GLU A 35 -5.25 7.79 11.71
N GLY A 36 -5.37 7.33 12.97
CA GLY A 36 -6.35 6.34 13.42
C GLY A 36 -6.03 4.88 13.06
N HIS A 37 -5.08 4.64 12.14
CA HIS A 37 -4.72 3.30 11.66
C HIS A 37 -3.19 3.19 11.49
N PRO A 38 -2.57 2.07 11.88
CA PRO A 38 -1.12 1.93 11.85
C PRO A 38 -0.54 1.56 10.48
N ASP A 39 -1.32 0.93 9.60
CA ASP A 39 -0.86 0.24 8.39
C ASP A 39 -0.11 1.16 7.41
N ASN A 40 -0.76 2.22 6.96
CA ASN A 40 -0.21 3.17 6.00
C ASN A 40 0.93 3.97 6.64
N LEU A 41 0.75 4.40 7.89
CA LEU A 41 1.74 5.20 8.60
C LEU A 41 3.02 4.39 8.85
N ALA A 42 2.91 3.11 9.22
CA ALA A 42 4.06 2.23 9.38
C ALA A 42 4.84 2.07 8.08
N ALA A 43 4.15 1.83 6.95
CA ALA A 43 4.79 1.75 5.64
C ALA A 43 5.47 3.08 5.25
N CYS A 44 4.82 4.22 5.50
CA CYS A 44 5.42 5.53 5.28
C CYS A 44 6.64 5.80 6.16
N LEU A 45 6.70 5.27 7.38
CA LEU A 45 7.83 5.50 8.32
C LEU A 45 8.98 4.52 8.11
N ALA A 46 8.69 3.23 7.88
CA ALA A 46 9.69 2.17 7.84
C ALA A 46 10.11 1.75 6.41
N GLY A 47 9.25 2.00 5.42
CA GLY A 47 9.40 1.44 4.07
C GLY A 47 9.20 -0.07 4.03
N GLY A 48 9.21 -0.63 2.83
CA GLY A 48 8.97 -2.04 2.57
C GLY A 48 7.51 -2.45 2.84
N VAL A 49 7.31 -3.75 3.07
CA VAL A 49 6.04 -4.34 3.49
C VAL A 49 6.05 -4.49 4.99
N CYS A 50 5.04 -3.92 5.66
CA CYS A 50 4.98 -3.85 7.12
C CYS A 50 3.78 -4.62 7.66
N LEU A 51 3.99 -5.34 8.75
CA LEU A 51 2.94 -5.80 9.67
C LEU A 51 2.90 -4.87 10.87
N THR A 52 1.68 -4.64 11.38
CA THR A 52 1.44 -3.78 12.53
C THR A 52 0.49 -4.43 13.51
N TRP A 53 0.76 -4.29 14.80
CA TRP A 53 -0.10 -4.77 15.87
C TRP A 53 0.04 -3.88 17.11
N ALA A 54 -0.88 -4.01 18.06
CA ALA A 54 -0.74 -3.39 19.38
C ALA A 54 -0.09 -4.40 20.35
N ASP A 55 0.90 -3.96 21.13
CA ASP A 55 1.40 -4.76 22.24
C ASP A 55 0.40 -4.80 23.42
N GLY A 56 0.72 -5.56 24.47
CA GLY A 56 -0.15 -5.69 25.64
C GLY A 56 -0.44 -4.38 26.40
N ASN A 57 0.26 -3.29 26.08
CA ASN A 57 0.04 -1.95 26.64
C ASN A 57 -0.65 -1.01 25.63
N GLY A 58 -1.15 -1.53 24.50
CA GLY A 58 -1.78 -0.73 23.47
C GLY A 58 -0.81 0.05 22.59
N ARG A 59 0.51 -0.18 22.68
CA ARG A 59 1.48 0.53 21.83
C ARG A 59 1.56 -0.13 20.46
N GLY A 60 1.47 0.68 19.41
CA GLY A 60 1.68 0.23 18.03
C GLY A 60 3.10 -0.29 17.82
N ARG A 61 3.21 -1.45 17.19
CA ARG A 61 4.46 -2.13 16.81
C ARG A 61 4.53 -2.23 15.30
N ILE A 62 5.76 -2.26 14.77
CA ILE A 62 6.02 -2.44 13.35
C ILE A 62 6.99 -3.61 13.18
N ALA A 63 6.65 -4.53 12.28
CA ALA A 63 7.61 -5.46 11.71
C ALA A 63 7.67 -5.24 10.20
N ARG A 64 8.84 -4.83 9.70
CA ARG A 64 9.12 -4.86 8.26
C ARG A 64 9.44 -6.30 7.88
N ILE A 65 8.59 -6.90 7.07
CA ILE A 65 8.66 -8.33 6.74
C ILE A 65 9.22 -8.60 5.35
N ALA A 66 9.23 -7.61 4.46
CA ALA A 66 9.82 -7.74 3.14
C ALA A 66 10.20 -6.38 2.53
N ASP A 67 11.16 -6.40 1.62
CA ASP A 67 11.56 -5.23 0.82
C ASP A 67 10.93 -5.24 -0.57
N ARG A 68 10.42 -6.41 -0.98
CA ARG A 68 9.89 -6.72 -2.30
C ARG A 68 8.74 -7.70 -2.14
N VAL A 69 7.90 -7.75 -3.14
CA VAL A 69 6.86 -8.78 -3.27
C VAL A 69 7.14 -9.59 -4.55
N PRO A 70 6.72 -10.86 -4.65
CA PRO A 70 6.92 -11.69 -5.84
C PRO A 70 5.95 -11.35 -6.99
N ALA A 71 5.66 -10.06 -7.16
CA ALA A 71 4.74 -9.50 -8.15
C ALA A 71 5.16 -8.06 -8.49
N ALA A 72 4.68 -7.54 -9.61
CA ALA A 72 4.75 -6.13 -9.96
C ALA A 72 3.42 -5.44 -9.64
N ALA A 73 3.46 -4.29 -8.95
CA ALA A 73 2.27 -3.51 -8.67
C ALA A 73 2.02 -2.51 -9.80
N ILE A 74 0.79 -2.47 -10.32
CA ILE A 74 0.34 -1.44 -11.26
C ILE A 74 -0.92 -0.82 -10.66
N ALA A 75 -0.81 0.42 -10.20
CA ALA A 75 -1.95 1.17 -9.69
C ALA A 75 -2.79 1.71 -10.85
N VAL A 76 -4.11 1.54 -10.74
CA VAL A 76 -5.12 2.14 -11.60
C VAL A 76 -5.87 3.15 -10.74
N VAL A 77 -5.63 4.44 -10.99
CA VAL A 77 -6.10 5.55 -10.16
C VAL A 77 -7.21 6.30 -10.93
N PRO A 78 -8.49 6.12 -10.57
CA PRO A 78 -9.58 6.80 -11.25
C PRO A 78 -9.44 8.33 -11.21
N GLU A 79 -9.87 9.02 -12.27
CA GLU A 79 -9.82 10.49 -12.36
C GLU A 79 -10.84 11.20 -11.42
N GLY A 80 -11.78 10.45 -10.83
CA GLY A 80 -12.81 10.96 -9.93
C GLY A 80 -12.56 10.69 -8.44
N GLU A 81 -12.94 11.64 -7.59
CA GLU A 81 -12.98 11.44 -6.13
C GLU A 81 -14.18 10.55 -5.75
N VAL A 82 -13.91 9.33 -5.32
CA VAL A 82 -14.92 8.51 -4.63
C VAL A 82 -14.82 8.81 -3.14
N GLY A 83 -15.96 9.19 -2.52
CA GLY A 83 -16.04 9.58 -1.12
C GLY A 83 -15.52 8.49 -0.18
N THR A 84 -14.28 8.63 0.30
CA THR A 84 -13.59 7.67 1.19
C THR A 84 -14.35 7.41 2.51
N ALA A 85 -15.17 8.35 2.96
CA ALA A 85 -16.02 8.19 4.14
C ALA A 85 -17.11 7.13 3.94
N ALA A 86 -17.74 7.07 2.76
CA ALA A 86 -18.78 6.10 2.46
C ALA A 86 -18.20 4.67 2.37
N ALA A 87 -17.04 4.51 1.75
CA ALA A 87 -16.34 3.22 1.65
C ALA A 87 -15.87 2.68 3.02
N ARG A 88 -15.58 3.57 3.98
CA ARG A 88 -15.24 3.17 5.36
C ARG A 88 -16.48 2.81 6.18
N ALA A 89 -17.59 3.49 5.97
CA ALA A 89 -18.87 3.21 6.64
C ALA A 89 -19.57 1.95 6.12
N ALA A 90 -19.11 1.38 5.01
CA ALA A 90 -19.74 0.22 4.37
C ALA A 90 -19.47 -1.12 5.07
N LEU A 91 -18.50 -1.19 6.00
CA LEU A 91 -18.16 -2.45 6.67
C LEU A 91 -19.22 -2.84 7.70
N PRO A 92 -19.73 -4.08 7.68
CA PRO A 92 -20.70 -4.52 8.68
C PRO A 92 -20.05 -4.64 10.06
N PRO A 93 -20.82 -4.49 11.15
CA PRO A 93 -20.30 -4.66 12.51
C PRO A 93 -19.93 -6.11 12.84
N THR A 94 -20.44 -7.08 12.07
CA THR A 94 -20.19 -8.50 12.25
C THR A 94 -20.00 -9.20 10.90
N VAL A 95 -19.24 -10.29 10.93
CA VAL A 95 -18.95 -11.16 9.78
C VAL A 95 -19.10 -12.62 10.22
N THR A 96 -19.22 -13.53 9.27
CA THR A 96 -19.27 -14.96 9.58
C THR A 96 -17.89 -15.45 10.06
N HIS A 97 -17.88 -16.50 10.88
CA HIS A 97 -16.63 -17.18 11.24
C HIS A 97 -15.92 -17.76 10.01
N GLU A 98 -16.68 -18.15 8.99
CA GLU A 98 -16.14 -18.66 7.72
C GLU A 98 -15.32 -17.58 7.00
N ASP A 99 -15.89 -16.39 6.80
CA ASP A 99 -15.20 -15.28 6.10
C ASP A 99 -14.01 -14.75 6.89
N ALA A 100 -14.14 -14.72 8.23
CA ALA A 100 -13.06 -14.37 9.13
C ALA A 100 -11.89 -15.38 9.04
N ALA A 101 -12.18 -16.68 9.08
CA ALA A 101 -11.19 -17.73 8.95
C ALA A 101 -10.53 -17.70 7.56
N PHE A 102 -11.33 -17.51 6.50
CA PHE A 102 -10.85 -17.44 5.13
C PHE A 102 -9.84 -16.30 4.94
N THR A 103 -10.21 -15.06 5.30
CA THR A 103 -9.36 -13.89 5.09
C THR A 103 -8.13 -13.91 6.00
N SER A 104 -8.25 -14.45 7.22
CA SER A 104 -7.09 -14.69 8.09
C SER A 104 -6.11 -15.68 7.47
N GLY A 105 -6.62 -16.74 6.83
CA GLY A 105 -5.80 -17.70 6.07
C GLY A 105 -5.10 -17.05 4.88
N ARG A 106 -5.79 -16.17 4.15
CA ARG A 106 -5.20 -15.40 3.04
C ARG A 106 -4.10 -14.45 3.51
N ALA A 107 -4.27 -13.79 4.65
CA ALA A 107 -3.24 -12.96 5.26
C ALA A 107 -2.00 -13.78 5.67
N ALA A 108 -2.18 -14.97 6.24
CA ALA A 108 -1.09 -15.88 6.55
C ALA A 108 -0.37 -16.37 5.27
N LEU A 109 -1.13 -16.67 4.22
CA LEU A 109 -0.60 -17.07 2.92
C LEU A 109 0.20 -15.96 2.25
N LEU A 110 -0.23 -14.70 2.37
CA LEU A 110 0.53 -13.53 1.90
C LEU A 110 1.90 -13.49 2.59
N GLY A 111 1.96 -13.66 3.91
CA GLY A 111 3.22 -13.74 4.65
C GLY A 111 4.13 -14.87 4.16
N ALA A 112 3.56 -16.06 3.93
CA ALA A 112 4.30 -17.21 3.39
C ALA A 112 4.82 -16.96 1.96
N ALA A 113 4.01 -16.34 1.10
CA ALA A 113 4.38 -16.00 -0.27
C ALA A 113 5.53 -15.00 -0.31
N LEU A 114 5.52 -13.99 0.57
CA LEU A 114 6.60 -13.01 0.71
C LEU A 114 7.90 -13.67 1.18
N ALA A 115 7.81 -14.56 2.17
CA ALA A 115 8.97 -15.29 2.68
C ALA A 115 9.57 -16.25 1.65
N ALA A 116 8.72 -16.91 0.85
CA ALA A 116 9.15 -17.83 -0.20
C ALA A 116 9.57 -17.14 -1.51
N GLY A 117 9.14 -15.90 -1.73
CA GLY A 117 9.26 -15.23 -3.03
C GLY A 117 8.43 -15.90 -4.12
N ASP A 118 7.31 -16.51 -3.76
CA ASP A 118 6.48 -17.34 -4.66
C ASP A 118 5.27 -16.56 -5.19
N ALA A 119 5.21 -16.40 -6.51
CA ALA A 119 4.15 -15.64 -7.19
C ALA A 119 2.78 -16.34 -7.19
N GLU A 120 2.75 -17.68 -7.18
CA GLU A 120 1.49 -18.44 -7.14
C GLU A 120 0.88 -18.42 -5.74
N LEU A 121 1.71 -18.58 -4.70
CA LEU A 121 1.26 -18.37 -3.32
C LEU A 121 0.78 -16.93 -3.12
N PHE A 122 1.47 -15.95 -3.72
CA PHE A 122 1.05 -14.56 -3.67
C PHE A 122 -0.29 -14.36 -4.35
N ALA A 123 -0.49 -14.87 -5.57
CA ALA A 123 -1.77 -14.80 -6.30
C ALA A 123 -2.91 -15.42 -5.47
N ALA A 124 -2.66 -16.59 -4.87
CA ALA A 124 -3.62 -17.25 -4.01
C ALA A 124 -3.93 -16.45 -2.73
N SER A 125 -3.13 -15.46 -2.34
CA SER A 125 -3.39 -14.61 -1.17
C SER A 125 -4.25 -13.37 -1.46
N LEU A 126 -4.50 -13.05 -2.73
CA LEU A 126 -5.18 -11.81 -3.17
C LEU A 126 -6.71 -11.89 -3.14
N ASP A 127 -7.27 -12.53 -2.10
CA ASP A 127 -8.71 -12.65 -1.91
C ASP A 127 -9.07 -12.21 -0.48
N ASP A 128 -10.08 -11.36 -0.37
CA ASP A 128 -10.53 -10.74 0.87
C ASP A 128 -12.05 -10.79 0.94
N ARG A 129 -12.59 -11.40 1.99
CA ARG A 129 -14.02 -11.46 2.26
C ARG A 129 -14.48 -10.50 3.36
N LEU A 130 -13.55 -9.81 4.00
CA LEU A 130 -13.85 -8.92 5.12
C LEU A 130 -13.98 -7.45 4.70
N HIS A 131 -13.35 -7.02 3.61
CA HIS A 131 -13.41 -5.62 3.18
C HIS A 131 -13.88 -5.45 1.74
N GLU A 132 -13.26 -6.15 0.80
CA GLU A 132 -13.53 -5.92 -0.63
C GLU A 132 -15.00 -6.10 -1.04
N PRO A 133 -15.76 -7.12 -0.60
CA PRO A 133 -17.16 -7.29 -1.01
C PRO A 133 -18.02 -6.07 -0.64
N TYR A 134 -17.70 -5.43 0.48
CA TYR A 134 -18.42 -4.27 1.00
C TYR A 134 -17.92 -2.95 0.39
N ARG A 135 -16.73 -2.94 -0.22
CA ARG A 135 -16.11 -1.75 -0.84
C ARG A 135 -16.16 -1.75 -2.36
N ALA A 136 -16.47 -2.89 -2.99
CA ALA A 136 -16.46 -3.06 -4.44
C ALA A 136 -17.34 -2.03 -5.19
N ALA A 137 -18.47 -1.64 -4.60
CA ALA A 137 -19.35 -0.61 -5.18
C ALA A 137 -18.65 0.76 -5.37
N GLY A 138 -17.63 1.06 -4.56
CA GLY A 138 -16.83 2.28 -4.66
C GLY A 138 -15.54 2.13 -5.49
N ALA A 139 -15.29 0.95 -6.08
CA ALA A 139 -14.09 0.65 -6.85
C ALA A 139 -14.47 -0.05 -8.18
N PRO A 140 -15.02 0.68 -9.16
CA PRO A 140 -15.59 0.08 -10.38
C PRO A 140 -14.60 -0.80 -11.16
N HIS A 141 -13.32 -0.41 -11.22
CA HIS A 141 -12.30 -1.20 -11.90
C HIS A 141 -11.95 -2.52 -11.19
N LEU A 142 -12.31 -2.70 -9.91
CA LEU A 142 -12.03 -3.96 -9.21
C LEU A 142 -12.74 -5.13 -9.90
N THR A 143 -14.06 -5.00 -10.08
CA THR A 143 -14.88 -6.05 -10.69
C THR A 143 -14.53 -6.21 -12.16
N GLU A 144 -14.45 -5.09 -12.90
CA GLU A 144 -14.14 -5.08 -14.34
C GLU A 144 -12.81 -5.79 -14.65
N LEU A 145 -11.75 -5.47 -13.91
CA LEU A 145 -10.43 -6.04 -14.15
C LEU A 145 -10.30 -7.47 -13.62
N ARG A 146 -11.13 -7.92 -12.66
CA ARG A 146 -11.20 -9.33 -12.28
C ARG A 146 -11.88 -10.18 -13.34
N GLU A 147 -13.01 -9.72 -13.87
CA GLU A 147 -13.76 -10.41 -14.94
C GLU A 147 -12.97 -10.47 -16.25
N ARG A 148 -12.20 -9.41 -16.55
CA ARG A 148 -11.37 -9.31 -17.75
C ARG A 148 -9.93 -9.00 -17.37
N SER A 149 -9.30 -9.98 -16.73
CA SER A 149 -7.91 -9.88 -16.28
C SER A 149 -6.97 -9.51 -17.42
N PRO A 150 -6.12 -8.48 -17.26
CA PRO A 150 -5.12 -8.13 -18.27
C PRO A 150 -4.03 -9.21 -18.33
N VAL A 151 -3.27 -9.20 -19.42
CA VAL A 151 -2.16 -10.13 -19.64
C VAL A 151 -1.21 -10.16 -18.44
N GLY A 152 -0.85 -11.37 -17.99
CA GLY A 152 0.09 -11.58 -16.89
C GLY A 152 -0.40 -11.14 -15.51
N ALA A 153 -1.67 -10.79 -15.33
CA ALA A 153 -2.23 -10.51 -14.01
C ALA A 153 -2.25 -11.77 -13.12
N LEU A 154 -1.74 -11.63 -11.91
CA LEU A 154 -1.86 -12.57 -10.79
C LEU A 154 -3.15 -12.33 -9.98
N GLY A 155 -3.63 -11.09 -9.97
CA GLY A 155 -4.86 -10.70 -9.28
C GLY A 155 -5.02 -9.19 -9.21
N VAL A 156 -6.17 -8.73 -8.73
CA VAL A 156 -6.51 -7.31 -8.58
C VAL A 156 -7.03 -7.11 -7.17
N THR A 157 -6.55 -6.09 -6.45
CA THR A 157 -7.01 -5.75 -5.09
C THR A 157 -7.34 -4.28 -4.96
N ILE A 158 -8.18 -3.91 -3.99
CA ILE A 158 -8.36 -2.50 -3.63
C ILE A 158 -7.10 -1.95 -2.93
N SER A 159 -6.65 -0.74 -3.30
CA SER A 159 -5.62 -0.01 -2.55
C SER A 159 -6.24 0.71 -1.36
N GLY A 160 -6.02 0.21 -0.14
CA GLY A 160 -6.56 0.79 1.09
C GLY A 160 -8.09 0.79 1.10
N SER A 161 -8.71 1.98 1.16
CA SER A 161 -10.18 2.13 1.08
C SER A 161 -10.71 2.30 -0.35
N GLY A 162 -9.85 2.30 -1.36
CA GLY A 162 -10.21 2.67 -2.73
C GLY A 162 -10.30 4.20 -2.94
N PRO A 163 -10.66 4.65 -4.16
CA PRO A 163 -11.14 3.84 -5.29
C PRO A 163 -10.02 3.24 -6.16
N THR A 164 -8.76 3.60 -5.91
CA THR A 164 -7.60 3.00 -6.58
C THR A 164 -7.60 1.49 -6.40
N VAL A 165 -7.34 0.76 -7.48
CA VAL A 165 -7.05 -0.67 -7.44
C VAL A 165 -5.60 -0.92 -7.83
N ILE A 166 -5.03 -2.01 -7.31
CA ILE A 166 -3.71 -2.50 -7.72
C ILE A 166 -3.94 -3.76 -8.54
N VAL A 167 -3.46 -3.74 -9.78
CA VAL A 167 -3.25 -4.95 -10.58
C VAL A 167 -1.88 -5.49 -10.24
N TRP A 168 -1.84 -6.71 -9.72
CA TRP A 168 -0.62 -7.44 -9.44
C TRP A 168 -0.29 -8.27 -10.66
N ALA A 169 0.83 -7.99 -11.32
CA ALA A 169 1.27 -8.70 -12.52
C ALA A 169 2.50 -9.56 -12.23
N ARG A 170 2.72 -10.59 -13.05
CA ARG A 170 4.00 -11.30 -13.07
C ARG A 170 5.12 -10.30 -13.42
N PRO A 171 6.27 -10.30 -12.71
CA PRO A 171 7.31 -9.30 -12.94
C PRO A 171 7.80 -9.22 -14.39
N ASN A 172 7.88 -10.35 -15.09
CA ASN A 172 8.29 -10.44 -16.49
C ASN A 172 7.22 -9.98 -17.49
N GLU A 173 5.95 -9.85 -17.07
CA GLU A 173 4.82 -9.41 -17.90
C GLU A 173 4.30 -8.02 -17.53
N ALA A 174 4.87 -7.39 -16.49
CA ALA A 174 4.42 -6.12 -15.95
C ALA A 174 4.32 -5.00 -17.00
N ALA A 175 5.26 -4.93 -17.94
CA ALA A 175 5.26 -3.94 -19.00
C ALA A 175 4.09 -4.15 -19.99
N ALA A 176 3.83 -5.40 -20.37
CA ALA A 176 2.71 -5.75 -21.25
C ALA A 176 1.37 -5.50 -20.57
N CYS A 177 1.24 -5.91 -19.31
CA CYS A 177 0.07 -5.64 -18.48
C CYS A 177 -0.21 -4.13 -18.37
N ALA A 178 0.80 -3.31 -18.10
CA ALA A 178 0.64 -1.86 -17.98
C ALA A 178 0.28 -1.20 -19.33
N ALA A 179 0.82 -1.68 -20.44
CA ALA A 179 0.46 -1.20 -21.77
C ALA A 179 -1.00 -1.53 -22.12
N GLU A 180 -1.44 -2.75 -21.82
CA GLU A 180 -2.84 -3.16 -22.03
C GLU A 180 -3.80 -2.34 -21.16
N LEU A 181 -3.48 -2.15 -19.88
CA LEU A 181 -4.28 -1.33 -18.97
C LEU A 181 -4.43 0.10 -19.47
N ARG A 182 -3.35 0.74 -19.95
CA ARG A 182 -3.42 2.10 -20.53
C ARG A 182 -4.29 2.18 -21.78
N ALA A 183 -4.38 1.11 -22.56
CA ALA A 183 -5.21 1.06 -23.76
C ALA A 183 -6.69 0.82 -23.41
N ARG A 184 -6.97 0.08 -22.34
CA ARG A 184 -8.31 -0.37 -21.95
C ARG A 184 -9.02 0.58 -20.98
N VAL A 185 -8.29 1.10 -20.00
CA VAL A 185 -8.84 1.93 -18.91
C VAL A 185 -8.51 3.39 -19.23
N THR A 186 -9.48 4.11 -19.77
CA THR A 186 -9.30 5.48 -20.29
C THR A 186 -9.71 6.58 -19.32
N ASP A 187 -10.35 6.21 -18.22
CA ASP A 187 -10.87 7.08 -17.14
C ASP A 187 -10.04 6.98 -15.84
N ALA A 188 -8.81 6.47 -15.95
CA ALA A 188 -7.89 6.32 -14.85
C ALA A 188 -6.43 6.49 -15.28
N GLU A 189 -5.60 6.97 -14.35
CA GLU A 189 -4.15 6.98 -14.51
C GLU A 189 -3.57 5.58 -14.19
N VAL A 190 -2.69 5.08 -15.05
CA VAL A 190 -2.03 3.77 -14.90
C VAL A 190 -0.56 3.93 -14.55
N LEU A 191 -0.21 3.56 -13.32
CA LEU A 191 1.09 3.78 -12.69
C LEU A 191 1.74 2.45 -12.29
N PRO A 192 2.78 1.99 -13.00
CA PRO A 192 3.66 0.94 -12.51
C PRO A 192 4.42 1.44 -11.27
N LEU A 193 4.30 0.74 -10.15
CA LEU A 193 4.88 1.12 -8.88
C LEU A 193 5.85 0.06 -8.37
N ALA A 194 6.96 0.53 -7.78
CA ALA A 194 7.87 -0.32 -7.02
C ALA A 194 7.58 -0.16 -5.52
N VAL A 195 7.82 -1.23 -4.76
CA VAL A 195 7.84 -1.15 -3.29
C VAL A 195 8.99 -0.23 -2.87
N ALA A 196 8.66 0.85 -2.16
CA ALA A 196 9.67 1.76 -1.64
C ALA A 196 10.41 1.09 -0.47
N VAL A 197 11.69 0.76 -0.66
CA VAL A 197 12.53 0.11 0.36
C VAL A 197 12.95 1.02 1.51
N SER A 198 12.64 2.31 1.44
CA SER A 198 12.91 3.28 2.50
C SER A 198 11.64 4.05 2.81
N GLY A 199 11.38 4.27 4.10
CA GLY A 199 10.34 5.19 4.53
C GLY A 199 10.71 6.66 4.28
N ALA A 200 9.90 7.55 4.83
CA ALA A 200 10.08 8.99 4.77
C ALA A 200 11.45 9.38 5.34
N ALA A 201 12.19 10.18 4.57
CA ALA A 201 13.54 10.58 4.89
C ALA A 201 13.79 12.02 4.47
N VAL A 202 14.66 12.70 5.21
CA VAL A 202 15.18 14.02 4.81
C VAL A 202 16.26 13.80 3.75
N ARG A 203 16.13 14.49 2.61
CA ARG A 203 17.15 14.53 1.57
C ARG A 203 17.79 15.91 1.57
N GLU A 204 19.11 15.97 1.72
CA GLU A 204 19.85 17.21 1.48
C GLU A 204 20.00 17.37 -0.04
N THR A 205 19.32 18.37 -0.61
CA THR A 205 19.58 18.79 -1.98
C THR A 205 20.89 19.57 -1.97
N ARG A 206 21.95 19.00 -2.56
CA ARG A 206 23.15 19.79 -2.84
C ARG A 206 22.77 20.79 -3.93
N GLU A 207 22.70 22.07 -3.60
CA GLU A 207 22.78 23.12 -4.62
C GLU A 207 24.18 23.04 -5.23
N GLU A 208 24.26 22.69 -6.51
CA GLU A 208 25.48 22.91 -7.30
C GLU A 208 25.72 24.41 -7.38
N THR A 209 26.49 24.92 -6.43
CA THR A 209 27.08 26.25 -6.54
C THR A 209 28.11 26.18 -7.66
N SER A 210 27.69 26.59 -8.86
CA SER A 210 28.58 26.85 -9.99
C SER A 210 29.59 27.94 -9.59
N ARG A 211 30.73 27.52 -9.03
CA ARG A 211 31.92 28.37 -8.96
C ARG A 211 32.50 28.48 -10.37
N GLY A 212 31.91 29.36 -11.17
CA GLY A 212 32.54 29.95 -12.33
C GLY A 212 33.71 30.83 -11.87
N GLY A 213 34.85 30.20 -11.59
CA GLY A 213 36.13 30.88 -11.37
C GLY A 213 37.05 30.58 -12.54
N THR A 214 36.97 31.38 -13.59
CA THR A 214 38.04 31.52 -14.58
C THR A 214 38.84 32.76 -14.19
N THR A 215 40.03 32.54 -13.64
CA THR A 215 41.17 33.46 -13.76
C THR A 215 41.76 33.31 -15.15
#